data_AF-A0A2U1KN16-F1
#
_entry.id   AF-A0A2U1KN16-F1
#
_cell.length_a   1.000
_cell.length_b   1.000
_cell.length_c   1.000
_cell.angle_alpha   90.00
_cell.angle_beta   90.00
_cell.angle_gamma   90.00
#
_symmetry.space_group_name_H-M   'P 1'
#
loop_
_entity.id
_entity.type
_entity.pdbx_description
1 polymer ?
#
loop_
_entity_poly.entity_id
_entity_poly.type
_entity_poly.pdbx_seq_one_letter_code
_entity_poly.pdbx_strand_id
1 'polypeptide(L)'
;MSEASPTLDYNLTERNKISLEFIEDVTSNADEVQQQNLSNTLTQNADVEYLRRYGFHGQTRRETFKKLPVITYEDLQPDINCIGNDDKSLILSSHPISEF
;
A
#
# COMPACT_ATOMS: atom_id res chain seq x y z
N MET A 1 24.37 35.09 -17.19
CA MET A 1 23.40 34.36 -16.34
C MET A 1 22.15 34.16 -17.18
N SER A 2 21.81 32.92 -17.53
CA SER A 2 20.61 32.60 -18.30
C SER A 2 19.43 32.55 -17.33
N GLU A 3 18.54 33.54 -17.38
CA GLU A 3 17.27 33.47 -16.64
C GLU A 3 16.40 32.35 -17.25
N ALA A 4 15.78 31.54 -16.40
CA ALA A 4 14.89 30.48 -16.84
C ALA A 4 13.66 31.07 -17.53
N SER A 5 13.20 30.47 -18.63
CA SER A 5 12.05 30.95 -19.40
C SER A 5 10.80 31.09 -18.50
N PRO A 6 10.03 32.20 -18.58
CA PRO A 6 8.88 32.47 -17.71
C PRO A 6 7.81 31.37 -17.67
N THR A 7 7.71 30.58 -18.74
CA THR A 7 6.78 29.44 -18.87
C THR A 7 7.19 28.23 -18.02
N LEU A 8 8.49 28.02 -17.81
CA LEU A 8 9.03 26.96 -16.97
C LEU A 8 8.76 27.28 -15.48
N ASP A 9 8.93 28.55 -15.10
CA ASP A 9 8.71 29.03 -13.73
C ASP A 9 7.23 28.97 -13.33
N TYR A 10 6.33 29.36 -14.24
CA TYR A 10 4.88 29.21 -14.05
C TYR A 10 4.47 27.74 -13.87
N ASN A 11 5.03 26.83 -14.67
CA ASN A 11 4.69 25.41 -14.59
C ASN A 11 5.23 24.75 -13.31
N LEU A 12 6.38 25.18 -12.80
CA LEU A 12 6.92 24.74 -11.51
C LEU A 12 6.06 25.23 -10.35
N THR A 13 5.62 26.49 -10.39
CA THR A 13 4.76 27.08 -9.35
C THR A 13 3.43 26.31 -9.24
N GLU A 14 2.80 26.01 -10.38
CA GLU A 14 1.54 25.24 -10.37
C GLU A 14 1.73 23.82 -9.82
N ARG A 15 2.80 23.12 -10.22
CA ARG A 15 3.12 21.79 -9.68
C ARG A 15 3.37 21.81 -8.17
N ASN A 16 4.07 22.82 -7.68
CA ASN A 16 4.32 22.99 -6.25
C ASN A 16 3.00 23.23 -5.49
N LYS A 17 2.13 24.07 -6.04
CA LYS A 17 0.81 24.33 -5.47
C LYS A 17 -0.03 23.04 -5.36
N ILE A 18 -0.14 22.27 -6.45
CA ILE A 18 -0.85 20.98 -6.45
C ILE A 18 -0.26 20.03 -5.41
N SER A 19 1.06 19.97 -5.29
CA SER A 19 1.74 19.09 -4.32
C SER A 19 1.44 19.49 -2.88
N LEU A 20 1.44 20.79 -2.58
CA LEU A 20 1.11 21.30 -1.23
C LEU A 20 -0.37 21.09 -0.89
N GLU A 21 -1.27 21.32 -1.85
CA GLU A 21 -2.71 21.05 -1.68
C GLU A 21 -2.97 19.57 -1.41
N PHE A 22 -2.27 18.66 -2.11
CA PHE A 22 -2.35 17.23 -1.84
C PHE A 22 -1.86 16.86 -0.43
N ILE A 23 -0.76 17.45 0.04
CA ILE A 23 -0.25 17.20 1.40
C ILE A 23 -1.28 17.68 2.43
N GLU A 24 -1.83 18.88 2.25
CA GLU A 24 -2.84 19.44 3.16
C GLU A 24 -4.10 18.56 3.21
N ASP A 25 -4.59 18.12 2.05
CA ASP A 25 -5.77 17.25 1.95
C ASP A 25 -5.55 15.89 2.63
N VAL A 26 -4.44 15.21 2.31
CA VAL A 26 -4.14 13.89 2.88
C VAL A 26 -3.90 13.96 4.39
N THR A 27 -3.24 15.01 4.88
CA THR A 27 -2.94 15.15 6.31
C THR A 27 -4.15 15.62 7.11
N SER A 28 -5.02 16.46 6.53
CA SER A 28 -6.29 16.86 7.14
C SER A 28 -7.30 15.71 7.22
N ASN A 29 -7.29 14.79 6.25
CA ASN A 29 -8.22 13.67 6.15
C ASN A 29 -7.58 12.31 6.46
N ALA A 30 -6.54 12.29 7.31
CA ALA A 30 -5.69 11.13 7.51
C ALA A 30 -6.43 9.84 7.91
N ASP A 31 -7.45 9.91 8.78
CA ASP A 31 -8.22 8.72 9.19
C ASP A 31 -9.00 8.12 8.01
N GLU A 32 -9.65 8.95 7.19
CA GLU A 32 -10.36 8.48 6.00
C GLU A 32 -9.41 7.90 4.97
N VAL A 33 -8.30 8.60 4.68
CA VAL A 33 -7.29 8.12 3.73
C VAL A 33 -6.72 6.77 4.18
N GLN A 34 -6.41 6.61 5.46
CA GLN A 34 -5.91 5.34 6.00
C GLN A 34 -6.97 4.22 5.97
N GLN A 35 -8.23 4.53 6.23
CA GLN A 35 -9.32 3.56 6.12
C GLN A 35 -9.52 3.08 4.67
N GLN A 36 -9.51 4.01 3.71
CA GLN A 36 -9.62 3.69 2.28
C GLN A 36 -8.41 2.86 1.82
N ASN A 37 -7.19 3.24 2.22
CA ASN A 37 -5.98 2.50 1.89
C ASN A 37 -6.06 1.05 2.42
N LEU A 38 -6.39 0.86 3.70
CA LEU A 38 -6.58 -0.47 4.28
C LEU A 38 -7.63 -1.29 3.53
N SER A 39 -8.80 -0.70 3.25
CA SER A 39 -9.87 -1.38 2.49
C SER A 39 -9.41 -1.81 1.10
N ASN A 40 -8.66 -0.95 0.40
CA ASN A 40 -8.13 -1.25 -0.93
C ASN A 40 -7.09 -2.38 -0.88
N THR A 41 -6.14 -2.33 0.05
CA THR A 41 -5.14 -3.39 0.25
C THR A 41 -5.80 -4.73 0.55
N LEU A 42 -6.81 -4.76 1.42
CA LEU A 42 -7.52 -5.98 1.79
C LEU A 42 -8.38 -6.52 0.65
N THR A 43 -9.03 -5.63 -0.11
CA THR A 43 -9.81 -6.02 -1.30
C THR A 43 -8.90 -6.63 -2.36
N GLN A 44 -7.79 -5.97 -2.67
CA GLN A 44 -6.82 -6.41 -3.67
C GLN A 44 -6.21 -7.76 -3.31
N ASN A 45 -5.99 -8.02 -2.02
CA ASN A 45 -5.33 -9.24 -1.53
C ASN A 45 -6.32 -10.23 -0.93
N ALA A 46 -7.62 -10.10 -1.16
CA ALA A 46 -8.64 -10.90 -0.49
C ALA A 46 -8.43 -12.42 -0.62
N ASP A 47 -7.82 -12.86 -1.72
CA ASP A 47 -7.57 -14.26 -2.06
C ASP A 47 -6.18 -14.78 -1.70
N VAL A 48 -5.30 -13.96 -1.11
CA VAL A 48 -3.95 -14.41 -0.78
C VAL A 48 -3.95 -15.42 0.37
N GLU A 49 -3.01 -16.37 0.33
CA GLU A 49 -2.92 -17.46 1.29
C GLU A 49 -2.74 -16.98 2.73
N TYR A 50 -1.99 -15.89 2.93
CA TYR A 50 -1.83 -15.28 4.26
C TYR A 50 -3.16 -14.87 4.88
N LEU A 51 -3.98 -14.08 4.18
CA LEU A 51 -5.29 -13.65 4.72
C LEU A 51 -6.24 -14.85 4.88
N ARG A 52 -6.18 -15.83 3.97
CA ARG A 52 -6.96 -17.07 4.08
C ARG A 52 -6.61 -17.89 5.33
N ARG A 53 -5.32 -18.02 5.67
CA ARG A 53 -4.85 -18.74 6.87
C ARG A 53 -5.45 -18.18 8.17
N TYR A 54 -5.72 -16.88 8.22
CA TYR A 54 -6.35 -16.22 9.35
C TYR A 54 -7.88 -16.09 9.23
N GLY A 55 -8.50 -16.76 8.26
CA GLY A 55 -9.95 -16.66 8.04
C GLY A 55 -10.42 -15.26 7.62
N PHE A 56 -9.50 -14.46 7.06
CA PHE A 56 -9.72 -13.05 6.71
C PHE A 56 -10.10 -12.84 5.23
N HIS A 57 -10.43 -13.92 4.52
CA HIS A 57 -10.84 -13.85 3.12
C HIS A 57 -12.11 -12.99 2.94
N GLY A 58 -12.03 -12.01 2.03
CA GLY A 58 -13.15 -11.13 1.67
C GLY A 58 -13.53 -10.07 2.73
N GLN A 59 -12.79 -9.96 3.84
CA GLN A 59 -13.03 -8.95 4.85
C GLN A 59 -12.20 -7.69 4.57
N THR A 60 -12.85 -6.52 4.58
CA THR A 60 -12.19 -5.24 4.23
C THR A 60 -12.30 -4.18 5.33
N ARG A 61 -12.93 -4.52 6.46
CA ARG A 61 -13.22 -3.58 7.55
C ARG A 61 -12.07 -3.49 8.55
N ARG A 62 -11.84 -2.28 9.06
CA ARG A 62 -10.81 -1.98 10.08
C ARG A 62 -10.99 -2.78 11.36
N GLU A 63 -12.22 -2.96 11.81
CA GLU A 63 -12.54 -3.63 13.09
C GLU A 63 -12.22 -5.11 13.03
N THR A 64 -12.41 -5.74 11.88
CA THR A 64 -12.06 -7.15 11.70
C THR A 64 -10.57 -7.29 11.46
N PHE A 65 -9.94 -6.38 10.71
CA PHE A 65 -8.49 -6.41 10.47
C PHE A 65 -7.67 -6.37 11.76
N LYS A 66 -8.09 -5.58 12.74
CA LYS A 66 -7.46 -5.50 14.08
C LYS A 66 -7.43 -6.83 14.85
N LYS A 67 -8.14 -7.86 14.40
CA LYS A 67 -8.12 -9.21 14.99
C LYS A 67 -6.97 -10.08 14.46
N LEU A 68 -6.33 -9.67 13.36
CA LEU A 68 -5.11 -10.32 12.88
C LEU A 68 -3.98 -10.09 13.88
N PRO A 69 -3.06 -11.06 14.03
CA PRO A 69 -1.94 -10.90 14.93
C PRO A 69 -0.98 -9.82 14.43
N VAL A 70 -0.36 -9.11 15.36
CA VAL A 70 0.85 -8.33 15.07
C VAL A 70 2.00 -9.32 15.00
N ILE A 71 2.71 -9.33 13.87
CA ILE A 71 3.74 -10.32 13.54
C ILE A 71 5.13 -9.69 13.46
N THR A 72 6.14 -10.56 13.54
CA THR A 72 7.56 -10.27 13.33
C THR A 72 8.02 -10.79 11.97
N TYR A 73 9.29 -10.56 11.63
CA TYR A 73 9.86 -11.08 10.39
C TYR A 73 9.91 -12.62 10.38
N GLU A 74 10.25 -13.22 11.52
CA GLU A 74 10.38 -14.66 11.71
C GLU A 74 9.05 -15.39 11.42
N ASP A 75 7.92 -14.76 11.72
CA ASP A 75 6.58 -15.30 11.42
C ASP A 75 6.29 -15.40 9.92
N LEU A 76 6.89 -14.53 9.10
CA LEU A 76 6.75 -14.51 7.63
C LEU A 76 7.85 -15.30 6.91
N GLN A 77 8.91 -15.70 7.60
CA GLN A 77 10.04 -16.40 7.01
C GLN A 77 9.64 -17.63 6.17
N PRO A 78 8.66 -18.47 6.58
CA PRO A 78 8.21 -19.59 5.74
C PRO A 78 7.63 -19.12 4.40
N ASP A 79 6.82 -18.06 4.41
CA ASP A 79 6.18 -17.51 3.22
C ASP A 79 7.22 -16.89 2.27
N ILE A 80 8.14 -16.10 2.82
CA ILE A 80 9.23 -15.47 2.09
C ILE A 80 10.12 -16.52 1.43
N ASN A 81 10.46 -17.60 2.15
CA ASN A 81 11.24 -18.70 1.59
C ASN A 81 10.51 -19.40 0.44
N CYS A 82 9.18 -19.60 0.53
CA CYS A 82 8.41 -20.19 -0.57
C CYS A 82 8.50 -19.30 -1.82
N ILE A 83 8.27 -18.00 -1.69
CA ILE A 83 8.34 -17.05 -2.80
C ILE A 83 9.77 -17.02 -3.39
N GLY A 84 10.81 -17.05 -2.53
CA GLY A 84 12.21 -17.08 -2.96
C GLY A 84 12.61 -18.36 -3.71
N ASN A 85 11.86 -19.45 -3.54
CA ASN A 85 12.04 -20.72 -4.28
C ASN A 85 11.19 -20.78 -5.58
N ASP A 86 10.79 -19.62 -6.12
CA ASP A 86 9.99 -19.46 -7.35
C ASP A 86 8.54 -19.95 -7.23
N ASP A 87 7.97 -19.99 -6.02
CA ASP A 87 6.53 -20.18 -5.85
C ASP A 87 5.78 -18.90 -6.26
N LYS A 88 4.96 -19.02 -7.31
CA LYS A 88 4.18 -17.92 -7.90
C LYS A 88 2.73 -17.91 -7.41
N SER A 89 2.41 -18.72 -6.41
CA SER A 89 1.12 -18.70 -5.75
C SER A 89 0.91 -17.35 -5.05
N LEU A 90 -0.35 -16.98 -4.82
CA LEU A 90 -0.71 -15.70 -4.22
C LEU A 90 -0.50 -15.74 -2.70
N ILE A 91 0.76 -15.83 -2.25
CA ILE A 91 1.08 -16.11 -0.84
C ILE A 91 0.79 -14.87 0.03
N LEU A 92 1.46 -13.75 -0.27
CA LEU A 92 1.34 -12.48 0.47
C LEU A 92 0.63 -11.37 -0.33
N SER A 93 0.66 -11.46 -1.65
CA SER A 93 0.19 -10.41 -2.57
C SER A 93 -0.52 -11.04 -3.77
N SER A 94 -1.59 -10.39 -4.24
CA SER A 94 -2.21 -10.73 -5.53
C SER A 94 -1.37 -10.30 -6.74
N HIS A 95 -0.43 -9.38 -6.51
CA HIS A 95 0.54 -8.94 -7.51
C HIS A 95 1.83 -9.75 -7.38
N PRO A 96 2.44 -10.20 -8.49
CA PRO A 96 3.70 -10.93 -8.46
C PRO A 96 4.80 -10.14 -7.75
N ILE A 97 5.57 -10.82 -6.91
CA ILE A 97 6.74 -10.25 -6.26
C ILE A 97 7.91 -10.32 -7.25
N SER A 98 8.42 -9.16 -7.65
CA SER A 98 9.45 -9.03 -8.69
C SER A 98 10.89 -9.03 -8.15
N GLU A 99 11.08 -8.65 -6.89
CA GLU A 99 12.38 -8.51 -6.24
C GLU A 99 12.24 -8.63 -4.71
N PHE A 100 13.37 -8.87 -4.04
CA PHE A 100 13.50 -9.02 -2.58
C PHE A 100 14.58 -8.08 -2.03
#